data_AF-A0A2V7TYH4-F1
#
_entry.id   AF-A0A2V7TYH4-F1
#
_cell.length_a   1.000
_cell.length_b   1.000
_cell.length_c   1.000
_cell.angle_alpha   90.00
_cell.angle_beta   90.00
_cell.angle_gamma   90.00
#
_symmetry.space_group_name_H-M   'P 1'
#
loop_
_entity.id
_entity.type
_entity.pdbx_description
1 polymer ?
#
loop_
_entity_poly.entity_id
_entity_poly.type
_entity_poly.pdbx_seq_one_letter_code
_entity_poly.pdbx_strand_id
1 'polypeptide(L)'
;MTPRETIKMAKERGARIVDLRFIDVPGLWQHFSIPVHDLNDELFAEGIGFDGSSIRGYQTIDESDMLLMPDPNTAAMDPFTSVPTLVLICNVRDPITGKAYTRDPRYVAQKAEAHLKKSGIADTVYIGP
;
A
#
# COMPACT_ATOMS: atom_id res chain seq x y z
N MET A 1 13.07 4.95 -2.95
CA MET A 1 13.38 3.57 -3.39
C MET A 1 12.53 3.23 -4.61
N THR A 2 13.12 2.61 -5.61
CA THR A 2 12.43 2.06 -6.79
C THR A 2 11.98 0.62 -6.53
N PRO A 3 11.01 0.07 -7.29
CA PRO A 3 10.63 -1.34 -7.22
C PRO A 3 11.82 -2.31 -7.21
N ARG A 4 12.78 -2.09 -8.12
CA ARG A 4 14.00 -2.92 -8.23
C ARG A 4 14.90 -2.82 -7.00
N GLU A 5 15.02 -1.64 -6.40
CA GLU A 5 15.77 -1.47 -5.15
C GLU A 5 15.08 -2.20 -3.99
N THR A 6 13.74 -2.19 -3.94
CA THR A 6 12.96 -2.95 -2.95
C THR A 6 13.14 -4.46 -3.12
N ILE A 7 13.06 -4.98 -4.35
CA ILE A 7 13.29 -6.40 -4.64
C ILE A 7 14.71 -6.82 -4.26
N LYS A 8 15.71 -5.98 -4.59
CA LYS A 8 17.10 -6.21 -4.20
C LYS A 8 17.28 -6.22 -2.68
N MET A 9 16.69 -5.25 -1.98
CA MET A 9 16.71 -5.20 -0.51
C MET A 9 16.10 -6.47 0.11
N ALA A 10 14.94 -6.92 -0.40
CA ALA A 10 14.28 -8.13 0.09
C ALA A 10 15.21 -9.35 0.01
N LYS A 11 15.91 -9.51 -1.14
CA LYS A 11 16.87 -10.58 -1.36
C LYS A 11 18.09 -10.47 -0.43
N GLU A 12 18.68 -9.28 -0.31
CA GLU A 12 19.85 -9.04 0.53
C GLU A 12 19.56 -9.25 2.02
N ARG A 13 18.34 -8.94 2.46
CA ARG A 13 17.87 -9.14 3.84
C ARG A 13 17.31 -10.55 4.09
N GLY A 14 17.29 -11.42 3.08
CA GLY A 14 16.80 -12.79 3.20
C GLY A 14 15.30 -12.90 3.48
N ALA A 15 14.50 -11.92 3.04
CA ALA A 15 13.05 -11.96 3.19
C ALA A 15 12.48 -13.22 2.52
N ARG A 16 11.51 -13.86 3.18
CA ARG A 16 10.80 -15.05 2.69
C ARG A 16 9.33 -14.76 2.43
N ILE A 17 8.80 -13.77 3.11
CA ILE A 17 7.42 -13.29 3.03
C ILE A 17 7.43 -11.79 2.74
N VAL A 18 6.43 -11.32 2.01
CA VAL A 18 6.09 -9.90 1.91
C VAL A 18 4.73 -9.69 2.53
N ASP A 19 4.64 -8.76 3.47
CA ASP A 19 3.41 -8.39 4.16
C ASP A 19 2.91 -7.05 3.63
N LEU A 20 1.79 -7.10 2.94
CA LEU A 20 1.17 -5.95 2.29
C LEU A 20 0.16 -5.34 3.24
N ARG A 21 0.38 -4.08 3.63
CA ARG A 21 -0.38 -3.41 4.67
C ARG A 21 -1.11 -2.19 4.14
N PHE A 22 -2.33 -1.99 4.61
CA PHE A 22 -3.16 -0.83 4.28
C PHE A 22 -4.05 -0.48 5.48
N ILE A 23 -4.82 0.60 5.40
CA ILE A 23 -5.67 1.07 6.50
C ILE A 23 -7.12 1.08 6.05
N ASP A 24 -8.04 0.66 6.93
CA ASP A 24 -9.47 0.84 6.68
C ASP A 24 -9.95 2.24 7.10
N VAL A 25 -11.20 2.60 6.75
CA VAL A 25 -11.73 3.94 7.01
C VAL A 25 -11.73 4.30 8.51
N PRO A 26 -12.09 3.40 9.44
CA PRO A 26 -11.96 3.67 10.88
C PRO A 26 -10.53 3.85 11.39
N GLY A 27 -9.51 3.40 10.66
CA GLY A 27 -8.10 3.58 11.01
C GLY A 27 -7.38 2.32 11.50
N LEU A 28 -7.96 1.13 11.33
CA LEU A 28 -7.30 -0.13 11.66
C LEU A 28 -6.36 -0.55 10.52
N TRP A 29 -5.14 -0.94 10.87
CA TRP A 29 -4.23 -1.57 9.92
C TRP A 29 -4.75 -2.96 9.53
N GLN A 30 -4.90 -3.15 8.24
CA GLN A 30 -5.26 -4.41 7.58
C GLN A 30 -4.02 -4.92 6.84
N HIS A 31 -3.90 -6.23 6.70
CA HIS A 31 -2.78 -6.81 5.98
C HIS A 31 -3.05 -8.22 5.47
N PHE A 32 -2.30 -8.62 4.45
CA PHE A 32 -2.13 -10.01 4.08
C PHE A 32 -0.73 -10.25 3.54
N SER A 33 -0.32 -11.50 3.54
CA SER A 33 1.04 -11.88 3.20
C SER A 33 1.10 -12.71 1.92
N ILE A 34 2.14 -12.46 1.12
CA ILE A 34 2.48 -13.22 -0.09
C ILE A 34 3.90 -13.79 0.06
N PRO A 35 4.24 -14.89 -0.63
CA PRO A 35 5.61 -15.37 -0.66
C PRO A 35 6.52 -14.40 -1.42
N VAL A 36 7.78 -14.31 -1.02
CA VAL A 36 8.73 -13.32 -1.61
C VAL A 36 8.94 -13.47 -3.12
N HIS A 37 8.66 -14.62 -3.71
CA HIS A 37 8.79 -14.80 -5.17
C HIS A 37 7.73 -14.04 -5.97
N ASP A 38 6.62 -13.64 -5.34
CA ASP A 38 5.59 -12.79 -5.94
C ASP A 38 5.96 -11.30 -5.86
N LEU A 39 7.07 -10.93 -5.18
CA LEU A 39 7.63 -9.58 -5.18
C LEU A 39 8.44 -9.35 -6.47
N ASN A 40 7.75 -8.96 -7.54
CA ASN A 40 8.31 -8.72 -8.86
C ASN A 40 7.89 -7.33 -9.41
N ASP A 41 8.41 -6.96 -10.58
CA ASP A 41 8.12 -5.66 -11.19
C ASP A 41 6.61 -5.53 -11.52
N GLU A 42 5.95 -6.64 -11.89
CA GLU A 42 4.51 -6.71 -12.19
C GLU A 42 3.65 -6.36 -10.96
N LEU A 43 4.00 -6.85 -9.76
CA LEU A 43 3.27 -6.52 -8.53
C LEU A 43 3.23 -5.00 -8.27
N PHE A 44 4.30 -4.27 -8.59
CA PHE A 44 4.33 -2.81 -8.43
C PHE A 44 3.59 -2.07 -9.56
N ALA A 45 3.50 -2.68 -10.74
CA ALA A 45 2.87 -2.08 -11.91
C ALA A 45 1.34 -2.30 -11.93
N GLU A 46 0.90 -3.51 -11.63
CA GLU A 46 -0.49 -3.97 -11.75
C GLU A 46 -1.19 -4.09 -10.39
N GLY A 47 -0.42 -4.25 -9.31
CA GLY A 47 -0.96 -4.48 -7.98
C GLY A 47 -1.41 -5.92 -7.78
N ILE A 48 -2.12 -6.15 -6.67
CA ILE A 48 -2.67 -7.45 -6.31
C ILE A 48 -4.13 -7.31 -5.88
N GLY A 49 -4.97 -8.24 -6.35
CA GLY A 49 -6.39 -8.28 -6.03
C GLY A 49 -6.65 -8.62 -4.57
N PHE A 50 -7.67 -8.00 -3.98
CA PHE A 50 -8.22 -8.36 -2.68
C PHE A 50 -9.73 -8.08 -2.62
N ASP A 51 -10.41 -8.70 -1.66
CA ASP A 51 -11.83 -8.48 -1.39
C ASP A 51 -12.02 -7.22 -0.51
N GLY A 52 -12.44 -6.13 -1.15
CA GLY A 52 -12.79 -4.86 -0.52
C GLY A 52 -14.13 -4.87 0.21
N SER A 53 -15.02 -5.85 -0.02
CA SER A 53 -16.29 -5.96 0.70
C SER A 53 -16.12 -6.40 2.16
N SER A 54 -15.01 -7.09 2.43
CA SER A 54 -14.56 -7.46 3.77
C SER A 54 -13.91 -6.29 4.53
N ILE A 55 -13.72 -5.13 3.90
CA ILE A 55 -13.08 -3.95 4.51
C ILE A 55 -14.12 -2.89 4.86
N ARG A 56 -14.13 -2.48 6.13
CA ARG A 56 -15.08 -1.51 6.66
C ARG A 56 -14.95 -0.16 5.95
N GLY A 57 -16.05 0.28 5.35
CA GLY A 57 -16.14 1.58 4.65
C GLY A 57 -15.62 1.57 3.21
N TYR A 58 -15.27 0.40 2.66
CA TYR A 58 -14.84 0.27 1.26
C TYR A 58 -16.05 -0.02 0.35
N GLN A 59 -16.12 -1.21 -0.23
CA GLN A 59 -17.11 -1.58 -1.23
C GLN A 59 -18.21 -2.47 -0.65
N THR A 60 -19.34 -2.53 -1.34
CA THR A 60 -20.37 -3.54 -1.11
C THR A 60 -20.02 -4.83 -1.85
N ILE A 61 -20.73 -5.92 -1.55
CA ILE A 61 -20.43 -7.26 -2.07
C ILE A 61 -20.50 -7.32 -3.60
N ASP A 62 -21.33 -6.49 -4.23
CA ASP A 62 -21.49 -6.42 -5.69
C ASP A 62 -20.32 -5.75 -6.43
N GLU A 63 -19.49 -4.99 -5.73
CA GLU A 63 -18.29 -4.33 -6.27
C GLU A 63 -17.04 -4.67 -5.42
N SER A 64 -16.94 -5.93 -4.98
CA SER A 64 -15.97 -6.34 -3.96
C SER A 64 -14.51 -6.26 -4.39
N ASP A 65 -14.21 -6.52 -5.67
CA ASP A 65 -12.83 -6.65 -6.12
C ASP A 65 -12.10 -5.30 -6.14
N MET A 66 -10.94 -5.25 -5.49
CA MET A 66 -10.10 -4.07 -5.36
C MET A 66 -8.63 -4.43 -5.58
N LEU A 67 -7.78 -3.44 -5.88
CA LEU A 67 -6.34 -3.63 -6.04
C LEU A 67 -5.56 -2.96 -4.91
N LEU A 68 -4.60 -3.68 -4.32
CA LEU A 68 -3.53 -3.08 -3.53
C LEU A 68 -2.33 -2.79 -4.43
N MET A 69 -1.83 -1.55 -4.34
CA MET A 69 -0.64 -1.07 -5.03
C MET A 69 0.47 -0.81 -4.01
N PRO A 70 1.51 -1.67 -3.92
CA PRO A 70 2.59 -1.49 -2.96
C PRO A 70 3.43 -0.24 -3.26
N ASP A 71 3.77 0.53 -2.22
CA ASP A 71 4.66 1.70 -2.32
C ASP A 71 6.10 1.29 -1.99
N PRO A 72 7.02 1.26 -2.98
CA PRO A 72 8.39 0.79 -2.77
C PRO A 72 9.18 1.65 -1.77
N ASN A 73 8.77 2.91 -1.53
CA ASN A 73 9.42 3.80 -0.56
C ASN A 73 9.15 3.43 0.90
N THR A 74 8.24 2.50 1.14
CA THR A 74 7.80 2.10 2.49
C THR A 74 8.40 0.79 2.96
N ALA A 75 9.29 0.20 2.15
CA ALA A 75 9.93 -1.07 2.40
C ALA A 75 10.68 -1.09 3.75
N ALA A 76 10.29 -2.00 4.64
CA ALA A 76 10.95 -2.21 5.93
C ALA A 76 10.92 -3.69 6.32
N MET A 77 11.94 -4.18 7.03
CA MET A 77 11.88 -5.54 7.59
C MET A 77 11.05 -5.52 8.87
N ASP A 78 10.12 -6.47 9.01
CA ASP A 78 9.35 -6.63 10.24
C ASP A 78 10.23 -7.22 11.37
N PRO A 79 10.38 -6.54 12.52
CA PRO A 79 11.21 -7.03 13.62
C PRO A 79 10.50 -8.06 14.50
N PHE A 80 9.20 -8.29 14.32
CA PHE A 80 8.37 -9.13 15.19
C PHE A 80 8.08 -10.51 14.60
N THR A 81 8.28 -10.71 13.29
CA THR A 81 8.02 -11.98 12.63
C THR A 81 9.21 -12.94 12.74
N SER A 82 8.96 -14.19 13.13
CA SER A 82 10.00 -15.24 13.21
C SER A 82 10.56 -15.62 11.83
N VAL A 83 9.73 -15.58 10.80
CA VAL A 83 10.15 -15.71 9.40
C VAL A 83 10.51 -14.30 8.88
N PRO A 84 11.70 -14.10 8.28
CA PRO A 84 12.08 -12.78 7.74
C PRO A 84 11.03 -12.26 6.76
N THR A 85 10.39 -11.14 7.12
CA THR A 85 9.25 -10.59 6.39
C THR A 85 9.52 -9.14 6.00
N LEU A 86 9.32 -8.80 4.74
CA LEU A 86 9.36 -7.42 4.26
C LEU A 86 7.95 -6.83 4.32
N VAL A 87 7.79 -5.68 4.96
CA VAL A 87 6.55 -4.91 5.00
C VAL A 87 6.55 -3.88 3.88
N LEU A 88 5.42 -3.76 3.18
CA LEU A 88 5.12 -2.67 2.27
C LEU A 88 3.76 -2.08 2.61
N ILE A 89 3.66 -0.75 2.62
CA ILE A 89 2.39 -0.04 2.72
C ILE A 89 1.82 0.12 1.31
N CYS A 90 0.53 -0.14 1.16
CA CYS A 90 -0.18 -0.10 -0.11
C CYS A 90 -1.13 1.09 -0.19
N ASN A 91 -1.33 1.60 -1.40
CA ASN A 91 -2.52 2.38 -1.75
C ASN A 91 -3.57 1.46 -2.36
N VAL A 92 -4.83 1.88 -2.40
CA VAL A 92 -5.92 1.12 -3.00
C VAL A 92 -6.33 1.72 -4.35
N ARG A 93 -6.59 0.85 -5.33
CA ARG A 93 -7.12 1.22 -6.65
C ARG A 93 -8.35 0.42 -7.02
N ASP A 94 -9.18 1.05 -7.83
CA ASP A 94 -10.29 0.43 -8.53
C ASP A 94 -9.75 -0.42 -9.71
N PRO A 95 -10.10 -1.71 -9.81
CA PRO A 95 -9.54 -2.61 -10.82
C PRO A 95 -10.04 -2.34 -12.24
N ILE A 96 -11.21 -1.71 -12.39
CA ILE A 96 -11.84 -1.47 -13.70
C ILE A 96 -11.29 -0.20 -14.33
N THR A 97 -11.23 0.87 -13.54
CA THR A 97 -10.82 2.21 -13.99
C THR A 97 -9.33 2.47 -13.78
N GLY A 98 -8.66 1.67 -12.93
CA GLY A 98 -7.27 1.89 -12.51
C GLY A 98 -7.06 3.14 -11.66
N LYS A 99 -8.12 3.84 -11.27
CA LYS A 99 -8.04 5.08 -10.50
C LYS A 99 -7.78 4.78 -9.03
N ALA A 100 -7.10 5.71 -8.36
CA ALA A 100 -6.93 5.67 -6.92
C ALA A 100 -8.30 5.73 -6.21
N TYR A 101 -8.49 4.83 -5.24
CA TYR A 101 -9.76 4.65 -4.57
C TYR A 101 -10.08 5.82 -3.64
N THR A 102 -11.23 6.47 -3.83
CA THR A 102 -11.51 7.75 -3.19
C THR A 102 -11.74 7.67 -1.69
N ARG A 103 -12.06 6.48 -1.16
CA ARG A 103 -12.24 6.20 0.27
C ARG A 103 -11.01 5.61 0.96
N ASP A 104 -9.92 5.36 0.23
CA ASP A 104 -8.63 4.98 0.85
C ASP A 104 -8.10 6.16 1.69
N PRO A 105 -7.98 6.02 3.02
CA PRO A 105 -7.51 7.11 3.88
C PRO A 105 -6.09 7.58 3.53
N ARG A 106 -5.22 6.67 3.07
CA ARG A 106 -3.86 7.03 2.64
C ARG A 106 -3.91 7.93 1.40
N TYR A 107 -4.77 7.60 0.43
CA TYR A 107 -4.98 8.45 -0.74
C TYR A 107 -5.63 9.80 -0.39
N VAL A 108 -6.54 9.84 0.59
CA VAL A 108 -7.09 11.11 1.09
C VAL A 108 -5.99 12.00 1.66
N ALA A 109 -5.06 11.45 2.45
CA ALA A 109 -3.91 12.20 2.97
C ALA A 109 -2.99 12.72 1.85
N GLN A 110 -2.69 11.90 0.85
CA GLN A 110 -1.90 12.31 -0.33
C GLN A 110 -2.59 13.43 -1.13
N LYS A 111 -3.92 13.35 -1.30
CA LYS A 111 -4.70 14.43 -1.93
C LYS A 111 -4.61 15.73 -1.15
N ALA A 112 -4.63 15.67 0.19
CA ALA A 112 -4.50 16.85 1.03
C ALA A 112 -3.11 17.50 0.88
N GLU A 113 -2.04 16.70 0.87
CA GLU A 113 -0.68 17.19 0.61
C GLU A 113 -0.56 17.83 -0.79
N ALA A 114 -1.10 17.16 -1.81
CA ALA A 114 -1.10 17.68 -3.18
C ALA A 114 -1.93 18.96 -3.30
N HIS A 115 -3.03 19.07 -2.57
CA HIS A 115 -3.86 20.27 -2.53
C HIS A 115 -3.10 21.47 -1.94
N LEU A 116 -2.35 21.28 -0.85
CA LEU A 116 -1.52 22.33 -0.24
C LEU A 116 -0.50 22.87 -1.24
N LYS A 117 0.22 21.98 -1.93
CA LYS A 117 1.18 22.39 -2.99
C LYS A 117 0.48 23.14 -4.11
N LYS A 118 -0.69 22.66 -4.56
CA LYS A 118 -1.48 23.28 -5.64
C LYS A 118 -2.03 24.65 -5.25
N SER A 119 -2.36 24.89 -3.98
CA SER A 119 -2.88 26.18 -3.52
C SER A 119 -1.82 27.28 -3.53
N GLY A 120 -0.53 26.92 -3.60
CA GLY A 120 0.59 27.86 -3.57
C GLY A 120 0.83 28.50 -2.20
N ILE A 121 0.19 27.99 -1.14
CA ILE A 121 0.34 28.52 0.22
C ILE A 121 1.64 28.02 0.86
N ALA A 122 1.96 26.74 0.67
CA ALA A 122 3.19 26.11 1.17
C ALA A 122 3.53 24.85 0.38
N ASP A 123 4.78 24.40 0.47
CA ASP A 123 5.25 23.19 -0.21
C ASP A 123 5.18 21.93 0.66
N THR A 124 5.21 22.07 1.98
CA THR A 124 5.33 20.95 2.92
C THR A 124 4.60 21.26 4.22
N VAL A 125 3.93 20.25 4.76
CA VAL A 125 3.34 20.27 6.11
C VAL A 125 4.03 19.21 6.96
N TYR A 126 4.53 19.61 8.13
CA TYR A 126 5.09 18.70 9.12
C TYR A 126 4.04 18.45 10.21
N ILE A 127 3.77 17.18 10.50
CA ILE A 127 2.80 16.75 11.52
C ILE A 127 3.56 15.99 12.61
N GLY A 128 3.48 16.49 13.85
CA GLY A 128 3.97 15.80 15.05
C GLY A 128 2.79 15.20 15.82
N PRO A 129 2.58 13.88 15.79
CA PRO A 129 1.50 13.21 16.53
C PRO A 129 1.75 13.13 18.03
#